data_AF-C4J2B2-F1
#
_entry.id   AF-C4J2B2-F1
#
_cell.length_a   1.000
_cell.length_b   1.000
_cell.length_c   1.000
_cell.angle_alpha   90.00
_cell.angle_beta   90.00
_cell.angle_gamma   90.00
#
_symmetry.space_group_name_H-M   'P 1'
#
loop_
_entity.id
_entity.type
_entity.pdbx_description
1 polymer ?
#
loop_
_entity_poly.entity_id
_entity_poly.type
_entity_poly.pdbx_seq_one_letter_code
_entity_poly.pdbx_strand_id
1 'polypeptide(L)'
;MFHFLIFDHKLNKHSDVAFFTSNNSHTYCWRMQCSFYYNPALWSACLSLSHCLYRILCRFCESLLMCVPLTLFFYFDCSGYLSPLLSIKDEKHFHSSAICAAAMHSLSIPFRLQHVGPASDSAHSSGKLDIGELVHILSDQGRQNMITALDVAMPAPSLTDRTDLRNIQRSLHSLTPEISDEDEDPYAVESMVVHGVLDAGGKRASISQVKESICSALEGRATKPKFSHLSVSRCPLPIPLPFPSIFSSSVGQQGEILGTSHAGARPKGPLAVGSVPMAARLRSSSAIAPFIERRSASLQRLGVARGTLGSQVLHDWGFGREEVEDMAEHLAKMLRPFYPEMDLTSDSDD
;
A
#
# COMPACT_ATOMS: atom_id res chain seq x y z
N MET A 1 -14.33 -8.33 -5.44
CA MET A 1 -13.55 -8.99 -4.38
C MET A 1 -12.25 -8.22 -4.20
N PHE A 2 -11.84 -7.90 -2.98
CA PHE A 2 -10.61 -7.13 -2.72
C PHE A 2 -9.49 -8.10 -2.35
N HIS A 3 -8.38 -8.05 -3.07
CA HIS A 3 -7.25 -8.94 -2.87
C HIS A 3 -6.02 -8.13 -2.43
N PHE A 4 -5.44 -8.54 -1.30
CA PHE A 4 -4.13 -8.05 -0.89
C PHE A 4 -3.12 -9.15 -1.14
N LEU A 5 -2.06 -8.80 -1.88
CA LEU A 5 -0.98 -9.69 -2.22
C LEU A 5 0.18 -9.45 -1.27
N ILE A 6 0.49 -10.46 -0.46
CA ILE A 6 1.61 -10.45 0.49
C ILE A 6 2.55 -11.60 0.10
N PHE A 7 3.65 -11.28 -0.58
CA PHE A 7 4.74 -12.22 -0.90
C PHE A 7 5.63 -12.52 0.31
N ASP A 8 5.45 -13.63 1.05
CA ASP A 8 6.37 -14.05 2.12
C ASP A 8 7.51 -14.95 1.58
N HIS A 9 8.73 -14.78 2.06
CA HIS A 9 9.88 -15.56 1.62
C HIS A 9 10.78 -15.92 2.80
N LYS A 10 10.92 -17.22 3.12
CA LYS A 10 11.91 -17.70 4.09
C LYS A 10 13.22 -18.04 3.40
N LEU A 11 14.33 -17.63 4.00
CA LEU A 11 15.70 -17.92 3.54
C LEU A 11 16.06 -19.43 3.52
N ASN A 12 15.18 -20.32 3.98
CA ASN A 12 15.40 -21.77 3.96
C ASN A 12 14.34 -22.49 3.11
N LYS A 13 14.76 -22.94 1.92
CA LYS A 13 14.14 -23.92 1.00
C LYS A 13 12.69 -23.72 0.53
N HIS A 14 11.93 -22.79 1.11
CA HIS A 14 10.51 -22.58 0.81
C HIS A 14 10.17 -21.09 0.74
N SER A 15 9.70 -20.65 -0.42
CA SER A 15 9.01 -19.37 -0.60
C SER A 15 7.51 -19.60 -0.35
N ASP A 16 6.85 -18.76 0.46
CA ASP A 16 5.44 -18.89 0.86
C ASP A 16 4.68 -17.65 0.36
N VAL A 17 3.90 -17.73 -0.72
CA VAL A 17 3.05 -16.59 -1.11
C VAL A 17 1.77 -16.63 -0.28
N ALA A 18 1.44 -15.53 0.42
CA ALA A 18 0.24 -15.39 1.23
C ALA A 18 -0.76 -14.44 0.56
N PHE A 19 -1.93 -14.96 0.20
CA PHE A 19 -3.03 -14.16 -0.36
C PHE A 19 -4.04 -13.85 0.73
N PHE A 20 -4.39 -12.58 0.91
CA PHE A 20 -5.51 -12.19 1.76
C PHE A 20 -6.69 -11.80 0.87
N THR A 21 -7.77 -12.58 0.95
CA THR A 21 -9.03 -12.23 0.30
C THR A 21 -10.04 -11.84 1.38
N SER A 22 -10.68 -10.69 1.23
CA SER A 22 -11.79 -10.29 2.10
C SER A 22 -13.08 -10.37 1.32
N ASN A 23 -14.02 -11.19 1.80
CA ASN A 23 -15.38 -11.25 1.25
C ASN A 23 -16.39 -11.12 2.39
N ASN A 24 -17.06 -9.96 2.47
CA ASN A 24 -18.19 -9.53 3.32
C ASN A 24 -18.29 -9.94 4.80
N SER A 25 -17.40 -10.78 5.35
CA SER A 25 -17.31 -11.17 6.76
C SER A 25 -16.12 -12.12 7.05
N HIS A 26 -15.43 -12.65 6.03
CA HIS A 26 -14.36 -13.63 6.22
C HIS A 26 -13.08 -13.26 5.46
N THR A 27 -11.94 -13.38 6.14
CA THR A 27 -10.59 -13.26 5.59
C THR A 27 -10.06 -14.66 5.30
N TYR A 28 -9.73 -14.98 4.05
CA TYR A 28 -9.12 -16.25 3.68
C TYR A 28 -7.62 -16.05 3.40
N CYS A 29 -6.79 -16.96 3.90
CA CYS A 29 -5.35 -17.03 3.64
C CYS A 29 -5.05 -18.23 2.73
N TRP A 30 -4.55 -17.99 1.52
CA TRP A 30 -4.06 -19.06 0.64
C TRP A 30 -2.54 -19.10 0.70
N ARG A 31 -1.96 -20.30 0.84
CA ARG A 31 -0.52 -20.55 0.95
C ARG A 31 -0.03 -21.30 -0.27
N MET A 32 0.90 -20.73 -1.02
CA MET A 32 1.55 -21.41 -2.15
C MET A 32 3.02 -21.70 -1.78
N GLN A 33 3.38 -22.99 -1.71
CA GLN A 33 4.75 -23.44 -1.42
C GLN A 33 5.50 -23.72 -2.72
N CYS A 34 6.62 -23.01 -2.95
CA CYS A 34 7.57 -23.35 -4.01
C CYS A 34 8.88 -23.87 -3.41
N SER A 35 9.41 -24.96 -3.97
CA SER A 35 10.70 -25.55 -3.59
C SER A 35 11.74 -25.25 -4.67
N PHE A 36 12.85 -24.56 -4.33
CA PHE A 36 13.90 -24.22 -5.30
C PHE A 36 15.26 -24.81 -4.90
N TYR A 37 16.00 -25.33 -5.89
CA TYR A 37 17.39 -25.78 -5.76
C TYR A 37 18.37 -24.65 -6.15
N TYR A 38 19.53 -24.64 -5.49
CA TYR A 38 20.62 -23.63 -5.54
C TYR A 38 21.12 -23.29 -6.96
N ASN A 39 20.47 -22.36 -7.67
CA ASN A 39 21.06 -21.68 -8.83
C ASN A 39 20.75 -20.17 -8.77
N PRO A 40 21.75 -19.29 -8.58
CA PRO A 40 21.53 -17.85 -8.36
C PRO A 40 20.93 -17.12 -9.57
N ALA A 41 21.18 -17.57 -10.81
CA ALA A 41 20.58 -16.98 -12.01
C ALA A 41 19.10 -17.37 -12.14
N LEU A 42 18.78 -18.62 -11.84
CA LEU A 42 17.40 -19.13 -11.73
C LEU A 42 16.66 -18.46 -10.57
N TRP A 43 17.35 -18.17 -9.47
CA TRP A 43 16.78 -17.47 -8.32
C TRP A 43 16.48 -16.00 -8.63
N SER A 44 17.39 -15.27 -9.29
CA SER A 44 17.13 -13.91 -9.76
C SER A 44 15.99 -13.86 -10.79
N ALA A 45 15.95 -14.82 -11.72
CA ALA A 45 14.86 -14.94 -12.68
C ALA A 45 13.53 -15.25 -11.98
N CYS A 46 13.50 -16.20 -11.04
CA CYS A 46 12.32 -16.53 -10.24
C CYS A 46 11.84 -15.36 -9.38
N LEU A 47 12.73 -14.53 -8.82
CA LEU A 47 12.35 -13.35 -8.02
C LEU A 47 11.78 -12.22 -8.88
N SER A 48 12.43 -11.92 -10.01
CA SER A 48 11.90 -10.98 -10.98
C SER A 48 10.57 -11.48 -11.55
N LEU A 49 10.44 -12.79 -11.79
CA LEU A 49 9.21 -13.42 -12.27
C LEU A 49 8.16 -13.61 -11.18
N SER A 50 8.53 -13.72 -9.90
CA SER A 50 7.58 -13.77 -8.78
C SER A 50 7.00 -12.39 -8.50
N HIS A 51 7.79 -11.33 -8.67
CA HIS A 51 7.26 -9.97 -8.76
C HIS A 51 6.46 -9.74 -10.07
N CYS A 52 6.76 -10.47 -11.14
CA CYS A 52 5.93 -10.55 -12.35
C CYS A 52 4.86 -11.66 -12.30
N LEU A 53 4.56 -12.31 -11.16
CA LEU A 53 3.39 -13.20 -10.94
C LEU A 53 2.08 -12.39 -10.92
N TYR A 54 2.10 -11.28 -11.64
CA TYR A 54 1.02 -10.66 -12.33
C TYR A 54 0.09 -11.67 -13.02
N ARG A 55 0.43 -12.96 -13.23
CA ARG A 55 -0.50 -14.00 -13.73
C ARG A 55 -1.28 -14.83 -12.73
N ILE A 56 -0.86 -14.92 -11.46
CA ILE A 56 -1.87 -15.27 -10.43
C ILE A 56 -2.86 -14.11 -10.33
N LEU A 57 -2.37 -12.88 -10.47
CA LEU A 57 -3.16 -11.66 -10.64
C LEU A 57 -4.01 -11.63 -11.93
N CYS A 58 -3.53 -12.13 -13.08
CA CYS A 58 -4.21 -12.06 -14.39
C CYS A 58 -5.15 -13.22 -14.69
N ARG A 59 -4.90 -14.45 -14.21
CA ARG A 59 -5.98 -15.45 -14.21
C ARG A 59 -7.12 -15.06 -13.27
N PHE A 60 -6.84 -14.22 -12.27
CA PHE A 60 -7.86 -13.52 -11.49
C PHE A 60 -8.41 -12.26 -12.18
N CYS A 61 -7.82 -11.70 -13.25
CA CYS A 61 -8.22 -10.41 -13.84
C CYS A 61 -9.61 -10.40 -14.50
N GLU A 62 -10.26 -11.54 -14.73
CA GLU A 62 -11.71 -11.52 -15.04
C GLU A 62 -12.57 -11.21 -13.79
N SER A 63 -12.01 -11.30 -12.58
CA SER A 63 -12.70 -11.12 -11.28
C SER A 63 -12.00 -10.16 -10.31
N LEU A 64 -10.79 -9.69 -10.62
CA LEU A 64 -9.98 -8.81 -9.78
C LEU A 64 -10.44 -7.37 -9.99
N LEU A 65 -11.07 -6.81 -8.96
CA LEU A 65 -11.61 -5.45 -9.05
C LEU A 65 -10.51 -4.38 -8.79
N MET A 66 -9.51 -4.70 -7.97
CA MET A 66 -8.40 -3.79 -7.63
C MET A 66 -7.21 -4.55 -7.03
N CYS A 67 -5.99 -4.06 -7.29
CA CYS A 67 -4.72 -4.55 -6.77
C CYS A 67 -3.99 -3.47 -5.96
N VAL A 68 -3.51 -3.83 -4.77
CA VAL A 68 -2.57 -3.02 -3.99
C VAL A 68 -1.24 -3.76 -3.91
N PRO A 69 -0.18 -3.33 -4.61
CA PRO A 69 1.12 -3.95 -4.45
C PRO A 69 1.70 -3.54 -3.10
N LEU A 70 2.05 -4.53 -2.31
CA LEU A 70 2.72 -4.34 -1.02
C LEU A 70 4.17 -4.76 -1.19
N THR A 71 5.09 -3.90 -0.75
CA THR A 71 6.48 -4.30 -0.56
C THR A 71 6.50 -5.34 0.56
N LEU A 72 6.99 -6.55 0.29
CA LEU A 72 7.73 -7.23 1.34
C LEU A 72 9.18 -6.82 1.25
N PHE A 73 9.64 -6.32 2.38
CA PHE A 73 10.87 -5.59 2.60
C PHE A 73 12.08 -6.54 2.57
N PHE A 74 12.23 -7.29 1.48
CA PHE A 74 13.28 -8.28 1.33
C PHE A 74 14.57 -7.70 0.74
N TYR A 75 14.51 -6.55 0.05
CA TYR A 75 15.69 -6.03 -0.67
C TYR A 75 15.75 -4.50 -0.85
N PHE A 76 14.88 -3.73 -0.19
CA PHE A 76 15.05 -2.27 -0.12
C PHE A 76 15.55 -1.91 1.27
N ASP A 77 16.63 -1.12 1.31
CA ASP A 77 17.21 -0.55 2.53
C ASP A 77 16.17 0.34 3.22
N CYS A 78 15.42 -0.24 4.16
CA CYS A 78 14.33 0.43 4.86
C CYS A 78 14.82 1.32 6.00
N SER A 79 16.13 1.26 6.30
CA SER A 79 16.74 2.02 7.39
C SER A 79 16.55 3.53 7.22
N GLY A 80 16.30 4.01 5.99
CA GLY A 80 16.08 5.43 5.70
C GLY A 80 14.69 5.84 5.19
N TYR A 81 13.79 4.91 4.83
CA TYR A 81 12.55 5.25 4.09
C TYR A 81 11.31 5.41 4.99
N LEU A 82 11.23 4.65 6.08
CA LEU A 82 10.14 4.80 7.05
C LEU A 82 10.58 5.76 8.17
N SER A 83 9.66 6.66 8.54
CA SER A 83 9.82 7.71 9.55
C SER A 83 10.78 7.33 10.70
N PRO A 84 11.63 8.24 11.23
CA PRO A 84 12.56 7.98 12.35
C PRO A 84 11.89 7.47 13.63
N LEU A 85 10.57 7.41 13.64
CA LEU A 85 9.69 6.89 14.67
C LEU A 85 9.70 5.35 14.74
N LEU A 86 10.03 4.65 13.64
CA LEU A 86 10.03 3.19 13.55
C LEU A 86 11.46 2.64 13.36
N SER A 87 11.86 1.70 14.22
CA SER A 87 13.10 0.93 14.12
C SER A 87 12.80 -0.46 13.54
N ILE A 88 12.77 -0.52 12.22
CA ILE A 88 12.55 -1.76 11.48
C ILE A 88 13.90 -2.41 11.21
N LYS A 89 13.93 -3.73 11.31
CA LYS A 89 15.12 -4.53 10.99
C LYS A 89 14.73 -5.41 9.82
N ASP A 90 15.40 -5.24 8.69
CA ASP A 90 15.07 -5.93 7.44
C ASP A 90 15.18 -7.46 7.58
N GLU A 91 16.09 -7.92 8.45
CA GLU A 91 16.25 -9.33 8.83
C GLU A 91 15.03 -9.93 9.55
N LYS A 92 14.11 -9.10 10.05
CA LYS A 92 12.98 -9.53 10.89
C LYS A 92 11.65 -9.32 10.18
N HIS A 93 11.22 -10.33 9.42
CA HIS A 93 9.96 -10.29 8.64
C HIS A 93 8.72 -9.92 9.46
N PHE A 94 8.67 -10.30 10.74
CA PHE A 94 7.55 -9.98 11.62
C PHE A 94 7.44 -8.48 11.97
N HIS A 95 8.49 -7.68 11.76
CA HIS A 95 8.43 -6.21 11.90
C HIS A 95 7.60 -5.62 10.75
N SER A 96 7.99 -5.97 9.53
CA SER A 96 7.34 -5.58 8.29
C SER A 96 5.88 -6.03 8.21
N SER A 97 5.61 -7.29 8.55
CA SER A 97 4.25 -7.84 8.52
C SER A 97 3.34 -7.10 9.50
N ALA A 98 3.85 -6.62 10.63
CA ALA A 98 3.07 -5.85 11.59
C ALA A 98 2.64 -4.49 11.04
N ILE A 99 3.48 -3.84 10.22
CA ILE A 99 3.14 -2.59 9.52
C ILE A 99 2.10 -2.85 8.44
N CYS A 100 2.27 -3.89 7.63
CA CYS A 100 1.26 -4.28 6.65
C CYS A 100 -0.07 -4.59 7.33
N ALA A 101 -0.08 -5.37 8.42
CA ALA A 101 -1.28 -5.69 9.18
C ALA A 101 -1.95 -4.43 9.78
N ALA A 102 -1.15 -3.48 10.27
CA ALA A 102 -1.62 -2.19 10.75
C ALA A 102 -2.28 -1.36 9.64
N ALA A 103 -1.64 -1.28 8.47
CA ALA A 103 -2.19 -0.60 7.30
C ALA A 103 -3.52 -1.22 6.84
N MET A 104 -3.56 -2.55 6.76
CA MET A 104 -4.74 -3.34 6.43
C MET A 104 -5.89 -3.09 7.41
N HIS A 105 -5.56 -3.03 8.71
CA HIS A 105 -6.53 -2.67 9.73
C HIS A 105 -7.13 -1.29 9.43
N SER A 106 -6.29 -0.28 9.18
CA SER A 106 -6.74 1.08 8.86
C SER A 106 -7.64 1.10 7.61
N LEU A 107 -7.21 0.49 6.50
CA LEU A 107 -8.00 0.43 5.26
C LEU A 107 -9.35 -0.29 5.42
N SER A 108 -9.45 -1.21 6.38
CA SER A 108 -10.69 -1.93 6.66
C SER A 108 -11.68 -1.19 7.55
N ILE A 109 -11.28 -0.06 8.16
CA ILE A 109 -12.16 0.72 9.06
C ILE A 109 -13.46 1.15 8.35
N PRO A 110 -13.43 1.73 7.14
CA PRO A 110 -14.63 2.26 6.48
C PRO A 110 -15.74 1.20 6.32
N PHE A 111 -15.36 -0.04 6.02
CA PHE A 111 -16.28 -1.17 5.84
C PHE A 111 -16.91 -1.64 7.17
N ARG A 112 -16.23 -1.36 8.29
CA ARG A 112 -16.64 -1.77 9.64
C ARG A 112 -17.34 -0.66 10.41
N LEU A 113 -17.42 0.56 9.87
CA LEU A 113 -18.19 1.64 10.47
C LEU A 113 -19.69 1.32 10.40
N GLN A 114 -20.40 1.54 11.51
CA GLN A 114 -21.84 1.34 11.55
C GLN A 114 -22.54 2.35 10.63
N HIS A 115 -23.59 1.91 9.94
CA HIS A 115 -24.45 2.83 9.19
C HIS A 115 -25.24 3.64 10.20
N VAL A 116 -24.85 4.90 10.35
CA VAL A 116 -25.63 5.85 11.10
C VAL A 116 -26.41 6.65 10.06
N GLY A 117 -27.75 6.63 10.14
CA GLY A 117 -28.62 7.20 9.13
C GLY A 117 -28.33 8.69 8.86
N PRO A 118 -28.86 9.28 7.78
CA PRO A 118 -28.50 10.62 7.29
C PRO A 118 -28.72 11.77 8.29
N ALA A 119 -29.37 11.53 9.42
CA ALA A 119 -29.61 12.49 10.50
C ALA A 119 -28.75 12.26 11.75
N SER A 120 -27.73 11.41 11.69
CA SER A 120 -26.92 11.09 12.86
C SER A 120 -25.44 11.01 12.49
N ASP A 121 -24.72 12.10 12.77
CA ASP A 121 -23.28 12.06 12.87
C ASP A 121 -22.93 11.17 14.06
N SER A 122 -22.34 10.00 13.82
CA SER A 122 -21.74 9.25 14.90
C SER A 122 -20.62 10.14 15.48
N ALA A 123 -20.69 10.48 16.77
CA ALA A 123 -19.70 11.36 17.42
C ALA A 123 -18.26 10.81 17.37
N HIS A 124 -18.08 9.57 16.92
CA HIS A 124 -16.84 8.81 16.98
C HIS A 124 -16.29 8.35 15.61
N SER A 125 -17.07 8.39 14.53
CA SER A 125 -16.60 8.03 13.19
C SER A 125 -17.39 8.65 12.03
N SER A 126 -16.78 8.76 10.85
CA SER A 126 -17.40 9.29 9.63
C SER A 126 -16.72 8.71 8.37
N GLY A 127 -17.38 8.80 7.21
CA GLY A 127 -16.88 8.28 5.94
C GLY A 127 -16.98 6.75 5.86
N LYS A 128 -18.15 6.19 6.17
CA LYS A 128 -18.44 4.79 5.87
C LYS A 128 -18.38 4.60 4.35
N LEU A 129 -17.81 3.48 3.93
CA LEU A 129 -17.67 3.10 2.53
C LEU A 129 -17.83 1.59 2.43
N ASP A 130 -18.47 1.09 1.39
CA ASP A 130 -18.41 -0.32 1.02
C ASP A 130 -17.25 -0.63 0.06
N ILE A 131 -16.96 -1.92 -0.15
CA ILE A 131 -15.83 -2.33 -1.00
C ILE A 131 -16.09 -1.95 -2.48
N GLY A 132 -17.34 -2.03 -2.95
CA GLY A 132 -17.70 -1.68 -4.31
C GLY A 132 -17.51 -0.18 -4.56
N GLU A 133 -17.96 0.66 -3.63
CA GLU A 133 -17.75 2.12 -3.66
C GLU A 133 -16.26 2.47 -3.66
N LEU A 134 -15.45 1.81 -2.82
CA LEU A 134 -14.00 2.02 -2.81
C LEU A 134 -13.37 1.72 -4.16
N VAL A 135 -13.74 0.59 -4.76
CA VAL A 135 -13.16 0.20 -6.04
C VAL A 135 -13.66 1.11 -7.16
N HIS A 136 -14.93 1.51 -7.14
CA HIS A 136 -15.45 2.50 -8.07
C HIS A 136 -14.66 3.81 -7.99
N ILE A 137 -14.40 4.31 -6.77
CA ILE A 137 -13.60 5.52 -6.54
C ILE A 137 -12.18 5.38 -7.11
N LEU A 138 -11.53 4.24 -6.91
CA LEU A 138 -10.10 4.09 -7.23
C LEU A 138 -9.82 3.59 -8.65
N SER A 139 -10.71 2.78 -9.20
CA SER A 139 -10.50 2.03 -10.45
C SER A 139 -11.43 2.42 -11.58
N ASP A 140 -12.58 3.05 -11.31
CA ASP A 140 -13.50 3.51 -12.37
C ASP A 140 -13.42 5.02 -12.60
N GLN A 141 -12.84 5.76 -11.65
CA GLN A 141 -12.61 7.20 -11.74
C GLN A 141 -11.16 7.50 -12.16
N GLY A 142 -10.96 8.64 -12.82
CA GLY A 142 -9.62 9.06 -13.26
C GLY A 142 -9.11 8.27 -14.46
N ARG A 143 -7.98 7.56 -14.32
CA ARG A 143 -7.29 6.81 -15.39
C ARG A 143 -7.78 5.39 -15.62
N GLN A 144 -8.79 4.96 -14.86
CA GLN A 144 -9.30 3.59 -14.89
C GLN A 144 -8.21 2.53 -14.64
N ASN A 145 -7.38 2.76 -13.63
CA ASN A 145 -6.28 1.87 -13.30
C ASN A 145 -6.67 0.92 -12.17
N MET A 146 -6.42 -0.38 -12.36
CA MET A 146 -6.67 -1.40 -11.35
C MET A 146 -5.57 -1.47 -10.27
N ILE A 147 -4.42 -0.81 -10.49
CA ILE A 147 -3.30 -0.83 -9.55
C ILE A 147 -3.28 0.48 -8.76
N THR A 148 -3.29 0.36 -7.44
CA THR A 148 -3.28 1.49 -6.51
C THR A 148 -2.09 1.41 -5.57
N ALA A 149 -1.49 2.56 -5.27
CA ALA A 149 -0.44 2.65 -4.26
C ALA A 149 -1.07 2.75 -2.86
N LEU A 150 -0.37 2.18 -1.88
CA LEU A 150 -0.70 2.30 -0.47
C LEU A 150 0.36 3.14 0.24
N ASP A 151 -0.06 4.24 0.87
CA ASP A 151 0.79 5.03 1.74
C ASP A 151 0.30 4.99 3.19
N VAL A 152 1.21 5.04 4.16
CA VAL A 152 0.89 4.92 5.58
C VAL A 152 1.70 5.89 6.42
N ALA A 153 1.06 6.44 7.46
CA ALA A 153 1.71 7.17 8.55
C ALA A 153 1.47 6.43 9.87
N MET A 154 2.55 5.92 10.48
CA MET A 154 2.50 5.13 11.72
C MET A 154 3.70 5.45 12.62
N PRO A 155 3.49 6.06 13.80
CA PRO A 155 2.25 6.72 14.21
C PRO A 155 1.96 7.97 13.35
N ALA A 156 0.68 8.28 13.15
CA ALA A 156 0.28 9.53 12.52
C ALA A 156 0.53 10.72 13.48
N PRO A 157 1.01 11.86 12.97
CA PRO A 157 1.30 13.02 13.82
C PRO A 157 0.02 13.64 14.40
N SER A 158 0.16 14.32 15.53
CA SER A 158 -0.91 15.10 16.14
C SER A 158 -1.28 16.30 15.27
N LEU A 159 -2.52 16.79 15.41
CA LEU A 159 -2.96 18.05 14.84
C LEU A 159 -2.33 19.19 15.67
N THR A 160 -1.18 19.70 15.26
CA THR A 160 -0.58 20.92 15.82
C THR A 160 -1.19 22.16 15.19
N ASP A 161 -0.99 23.32 15.84
CA ASP A 161 -1.58 24.59 15.43
C ASP A 161 -1.22 24.98 13.97
N ARG A 162 -2.05 25.84 13.37
CA ARG A 162 -2.23 26.09 11.92
C ARG A 162 -1.01 26.26 10.99
N THR A 163 0.22 26.30 11.48
CA THR A 163 1.45 26.36 10.66
C THR A 163 1.96 24.99 10.21
N ASP A 164 1.49 23.91 10.84
CA ASP A 164 1.93 22.53 10.65
C ASP A 164 0.92 21.64 9.88
N LEU A 165 -0.10 22.25 9.29
CA LEU A 165 -1.30 21.59 8.72
C LEU A 165 -1.04 20.56 7.60
N ARG A 166 0.18 20.42 7.06
CA ARG A 166 0.50 19.34 6.10
C ARG A 166 1.11 18.10 6.74
N ASN A 167 1.18 18.01 8.06
CA ASN A 167 1.95 16.98 8.75
C ASN A 167 1.46 15.56 8.48
N ILE A 168 0.15 15.26 8.55
CA ILE A 168 -0.33 13.89 8.32
C ILE A 168 -0.03 13.46 6.88
N GLN A 169 -0.36 14.30 5.90
CA GLN A 169 -0.13 13.99 4.49
C GLN A 169 1.36 13.86 4.14
N ARG A 170 2.23 14.72 4.68
CA ARG A 170 3.69 14.63 4.51
C ARG A 170 4.32 13.46 5.27
N SER A 171 3.62 12.90 6.25
CA SER A 171 4.09 11.74 7.02
C SER A 171 3.62 10.41 6.41
N LEU A 172 2.85 10.46 5.31
CA LEU A 172 2.50 9.27 4.55
C LEU A 172 3.71 8.82 3.75
N HIS A 173 4.10 7.56 3.93
CA HIS A 173 5.17 6.91 3.17
C HIS A 173 4.61 5.73 2.39
N SER A 174 5.03 5.57 1.14
CA SER A 174 4.52 4.48 0.31
C SER A 174 5.01 3.10 0.79
N LEU A 175 4.07 2.22 1.09
CA LEU A 175 4.32 0.78 1.26
C LEU A 175 4.34 0.04 -0.08
N THR A 176 3.99 0.72 -1.17
CA THR A 176 4.11 0.18 -2.51
C THR A 176 5.52 0.45 -3.03
N PRO A 177 6.23 -0.57 -3.55
CA PRO A 177 7.62 -0.40 -3.92
C PRO A 177 7.71 0.54 -5.10
N GLU A 178 8.89 1.14 -5.31
CA GLU A 178 9.21 1.76 -6.60
C GLU A 178 8.38 3.03 -6.91
N ILE A 179 7.72 3.60 -5.90
CA ILE A 179 6.86 4.78 -5.97
C ILE A 179 7.46 5.93 -5.17
N SER A 180 7.35 7.15 -5.70
CA SER A 180 7.70 8.40 -5.03
C SER A 180 6.52 8.93 -4.21
N ASP A 181 6.83 9.51 -3.05
CA ASP A 181 5.86 10.16 -2.15
C ASP A 181 5.40 11.54 -2.68
N GLU A 182 6.14 12.13 -3.63
CA GLU A 182 5.94 13.52 -4.12
C GLU A 182 5.24 13.60 -5.48
N ASP A 183 4.93 12.45 -6.10
CA ASP A 183 4.34 12.38 -7.44
C ASP A 183 2.81 12.56 -7.37
N GLU A 184 2.39 13.79 -7.09
CA GLU A 184 0.98 14.21 -7.10
C GLU A 184 0.56 14.63 -8.51
N ASP A 185 -0.61 14.16 -8.94
CA ASP A 185 -1.09 14.33 -10.31
C ASP A 185 -2.57 14.75 -10.33
N PRO A 186 -2.98 15.68 -11.22
CA PRO A 186 -4.34 16.24 -11.22
C PRO A 186 -5.43 15.22 -11.51
N TYR A 187 -5.10 14.09 -12.12
CA TYR A 187 -6.04 13.00 -12.38
C TYR A 187 -6.05 11.94 -11.28
N ALA A 188 -5.28 12.15 -10.21
CA ALA A 188 -5.22 11.21 -9.10
C ALA A 188 -6.57 11.10 -8.39
N VAL A 189 -6.89 9.89 -7.95
CA VAL A 189 -8.04 9.62 -7.08
C VAL A 189 -7.55 8.89 -5.83
N GLU A 190 -8.02 9.33 -4.66
CA GLU A 190 -7.56 8.77 -3.40
C GLU A 190 -8.71 8.46 -2.43
N SER A 191 -8.46 7.47 -1.57
CA SER A 191 -9.28 7.15 -0.40
C SER A 191 -8.37 7.08 0.82
N MET A 192 -8.58 7.99 1.75
CA MET A 192 -7.77 8.14 2.95
C MET A 192 -8.57 7.73 4.18
N VAL A 193 -7.93 6.98 5.07
CA VAL A 193 -8.46 6.64 6.39
C VAL A 193 -7.54 7.25 7.44
N VAL A 194 -8.11 8.04 8.35
CA VAL A 194 -7.40 8.64 9.47
C VAL A 194 -8.06 8.20 10.76
N HIS A 195 -7.31 7.64 11.70
CA HIS A 195 -7.90 7.22 12.95
C HIS A 195 -7.01 7.34 14.19
N GLY A 196 -7.66 7.63 15.33
CA GLY A 196 -7.01 7.79 16.62
C GLY A 196 -6.13 9.02 16.76
N VAL A 197 -6.12 9.94 15.78
CA VAL A 197 -5.25 11.12 15.79
C VAL A 197 -5.46 11.97 17.05
N LEU A 198 -4.36 12.53 17.54
CA LEU A 198 -4.33 13.40 18.71
C LEU A 198 -4.46 14.87 18.31
N ASP A 199 -5.07 15.69 19.16
CA ASP A 199 -5.05 17.15 19.06
C ASP A 199 -3.76 17.72 19.68
N ALA A 200 -3.59 19.04 19.57
CA ALA A 200 -2.45 19.76 20.15
C ALA A 200 -2.33 19.60 21.67
N GLY A 201 -3.43 19.26 22.36
CA GLY A 201 -3.46 19.00 23.80
C GLY A 201 -3.17 17.54 24.18
N GLY A 202 -2.83 16.69 23.21
CA GLY A 202 -2.58 15.27 23.44
C GLY A 202 -3.84 14.44 23.71
N LYS A 203 -5.03 14.97 23.43
CA LYS A 203 -6.31 14.23 23.53
C LYS A 203 -6.73 13.74 22.15
N ARG A 204 -7.66 12.78 22.07
CA ARG A 204 -8.17 12.31 20.76
C ARG A 204 -8.95 13.43 20.07
N ALA A 205 -8.47 13.84 18.89
CA ALA A 205 -9.08 14.88 18.07
C ALA A 205 -10.55 14.54 17.76
N SER A 206 -11.36 15.58 17.58
CA SER A 206 -12.71 15.44 17.07
C SER A 206 -12.69 15.10 15.57
N ILE A 207 -13.79 14.54 15.07
CA ILE A 207 -13.94 14.27 13.63
C ILE A 207 -13.87 15.57 12.82
N SER A 208 -14.48 16.65 13.32
CA SER A 208 -14.48 17.95 12.65
C SER A 208 -13.07 18.53 12.54
N GLN A 209 -12.25 18.44 13.61
CA GLN A 209 -10.87 18.88 13.60
C GLN A 209 -10.03 18.13 12.56
N VAL A 210 -10.18 16.80 12.48
CA VAL A 210 -9.47 16.00 11.48
C VAL A 210 -9.93 16.35 10.07
N LYS A 211 -11.25 16.47 9.83
CA LYS A 211 -11.79 16.85 8.53
C LYS A 211 -11.30 18.23 8.09
N GLU A 212 -11.40 19.23 8.96
CA GLU A 212 -10.92 20.58 8.67
C GLU A 212 -9.43 20.59 8.35
N SER A 213 -8.61 19.89 9.15
CA SER A 213 -7.17 19.80 8.92
C SER A 213 -6.83 19.17 7.56
N ILE A 214 -7.49 18.07 7.17
CA ILE A 214 -7.24 17.41 5.89
C ILE A 214 -7.76 18.26 4.72
N CYS A 215 -8.95 18.85 4.84
CA CYS A 215 -9.50 19.75 3.82
C CYS A 215 -8.59 20.96 3.59
N SER A 216 -8.14 21.63 4.66
CA SER A 216 -7.20 22.75 4.55
C SER A 216 -5.85 22.32 3.95
N ALA A 217 -5.37 21.11 4.26
CA ALA A 217 -4.15 20.57 3.67
C ALA A 217 -4.30 20.35 2.16
N LEU A 218 -5.41 19.75 1.72
CA LEU A 218 -5.74 19.57 0.30
C LEU A 218 -5.91 20.91 -0.42
N GLU A 219 -6.55 21.88 0.21
CA GLU A 219 -6.75 23.22 -0.36
C GLU A 219 -5.43 23.95 -0.64
N GLY A 220 -4.43 23.75 0.22
CA GLY A 220 -3.10 24.35 0.11
C GLY A 220 -2.10 23.58 -0.76
N ARG A 221 -2.51 22.48 -1.42
CA ARG A 221 -1.64 21.75 -2.37
C ARG A 221 -1.56 22.47 -3.72
N ALA A 222 -0.39 22.38 -4.36
CA ALA A 222 -0.18 22.86 -5.72
C ALA A 222 -1.00 22.05 -6.73
N THR A 223 -1.04 20.73 -6.56
CA THR A 223 -1.84 19.80 -7.36
C THR A 223 -2.83 19.10 -6.44
N LYS A 224 -4.11 19.16 -6.77
CA LYS A 224 -5.18 18.50 -6.02
C LYS A 224 -5.58 17.22 -6.74
N PRO A 225 -5.88 16.12 -6.03
CA PRO A 225 -6.48 14.96 -6.65
C PRO A 225 -7.84 15.34 -7.24
N LYS A 226 -8.20 14.71 -8.35
CA LYS A 226 -9.53 14.83 -8.98
C LYS A 226 -10.65 14.47 -8.01
N PHE A 227 -10.41 13.47 -7.18
CA PHE A 227 -11.35 13.01 -6.16
C PHE A 227 -10.61 12.50 -4.93
N SER A 228 -11.11 12.84 -3.74
CA SER A 228 -10.56 12.39 -2.47
C SER A 228 -11.68 12.02 -1.52
N HIS A 229 -11.72 10.76 -1.12
CA HIS A 229 -12.58 10.27 -0.05
C HIS A 229 -11.84 10.24 1.29
N LEU A 230 -12.52 10.59 2.38
CA LEU A 230 -11.94 10.60 3.73
C LEU A 230 -12.84 9.86 4.73
N SER A 231 -12.30 8.81 5.34
CA SER A 231 -12.85 8.15 6.51
C SER A 231 -12.12 8.55 7.77
N VAL A 232 -12.85 8.86 8.83
CA VAL A 232 -12.29 9.28 10.11
C VAL A 232 -12.85 8.43 11.24
N SER A 233 -12.00 8.00 12.17
CA SER A 233 -12.41 7.35 13.42
C SER A 233 -11.61 7.87 14.60
N ARG A 234 -12.24 8.03 15.77
CA ARG A 234 -11.52 8.43 16.99
C ARG A 234 -10.76 7.28 17.65
N CYS A 235 -10.98 6.04 17.19
CA CYS A 235 -10.36 4.84 17.77
C CYS A 235 -8.93 4.63 17.20
N PRO A 236 -7.88 4.66 18.04
CA PRO A 236 -6.51 4.35 17.60
C PRO A 236 -6.35 2.86 17.29
N LEU A 237 -5.27 2.50 16.58
CA LEU A 237 -4.90 1.10 16.43
C LEU A 237 -4.43 0.56 17.80
N PRO A 238 -5.08 -0.46 18.38
CA PRO A 238 -4.54 -1.15 19.55
C PRO A 238 -3.29 -1.95 19.15
N ILE A 239 -2.26 -1.95 20.02
CA ILE A 239 -1.04 -2.74 19.81
C ILE A 239 -1.20 -4.09 20.55
N PRO A 240 -1.50 -5.21 19.87
CA PRO A 240 -1.77 -6.48 20.51
C PRO A 240 -0.49 -7.15 21.00
N LEU A 241 -0.52 -7.80 22.17
CA LEU A 241 0.62 -8.57 22.64
C LEU A 241 0.53 -10.03 22.16
N PRO A 242 1.63 -10.61 21.63
CA PRO A 242 2.94 -9.97 21.40
C PRO A 242 2.97 -9.09 20.14
N PHE A 243 3.50 -7.87 20.24
CA PHE A 243 3.80 -6.99 19.10
C PHE A 243 5.32 -6.79 18.95
N PRO A 244 5.87 -6.65 17.74
CA PRO A 244 7.28 -6.34 17.59
C PRO A 244 7.64 -4.98 18.21
N SER A 245 8.80 -4.90 18.85
CA SER A 245 9.38 -3.66 19.37
C SER A 245 9.93 -2.79 18.23
N ILE A 246 9.03 -2.25 17.40
CA ILE A 246 9.38 -1.38 16.28
C ILE A 246 9.33 0.10 16.64
N PHE A 247 8.71 0.49 17.75
CA PHE A 247 8.59 1.90 18.10
C PHE A 247 9.87 2.44 18.75
N SER A 248 10.34 3.58 18.26
CA SER A 248 11.48 4.31 18.83
C SER A 248 11.15 4.91 20.20
N SER A 249 12.17 5.44 20.89
CA SER A 249 12.01 6.18 22.14
C SER A 249 11.11 7.41 22.03
N SER A 250 11.03 7.99 20.83
CA SER A 250 10.26 9.19 20.51
C SER A 250 8.76 8.94 20.39
N VAL A 251 8.31 7.69 20.49
CA VAL A 251 6.88 7.34 20.46
C VAL A 251 6.40 7.06 21.87
N GLY A 252 5.44 7.83 22.35
CA GLY A 252 4.84 7.68 23.68
C GLY A 252 3.81 6.55 23.79
N GLN A 253 3.12 6.47 24.92
CA GLN A 253 2.30 5.29 25.25
C GLN A 253 1.04 5.17 24.38
N GLN A 254 0.51 6.30 23.94
CA GLN A 254 -0.66 6.41 23.08
C GLN A 254 -0.29 6.69 21.61
N GLY A 255 0.99 6.53 21.28
CA GLY A 255 1.56 6.77 19.97
C GLY A 255 1.85 8.25 19.68
N GLU A 256 1.83 9.10 20.71
CA GLU A 256 2.22 10.50 20.61
C GLU A 256 3.69 10.64 20.21
N ILE A 257 3.99 11.57 19.31
CA ILE A 257 5.35 11.87 18.88
C ILE A 257 5.97 12.86 19.87
N LEU A 258 7.00 12.42 20.58
CA LEU A 258 7.74 13.20 21.57
C LEU A 258 8.89 13.95 20.89
N GLY A 259 8.95 15.28 21.08
CA GLY A 259 9.91 16.18 20.40
C GLY A 259 11.39 16.03 20.79
N THR A 260 11.77 15.01 21.58
CA THR A 260 13.15 14.79 22.01
C THR A 260 13.60 13.37 21.67
N SER A 261 14.18 13.21 20.48
CA SER A 261 14.95 12.01 20.15
C SER A 261 16.41 12.22 20.53
N HIS A 262 16.92 11.46 21.50
CA HIS A 262 18.36 11.34 21.68
C HIS A 262 18.88 10.35 20.63
N ALA A 263 19.76 10.81 19.73
CA ALA A 263 20.42 9.96 18.75
C ALA A 263 21.11 8.79 19.47
N GLY A 264 20.69 7.55 19.17
CA GLY A 264 21.21 6.32 19.80
C GLY A 264 20.31 5.69 20.87
N ALA A 265 19.12 6.24 21.15
CA ALA A 265 18.18 5.63 22.07
C ALA A 265 17.65 4.28 21.54
N ARG A 266 17.70 3.25 22.40
CA ARG A 266 17.26 1.88 22.08
C ARG A 266 15.74 1.86 21.80
N PRO A 267 15.24 1.05 20.85
CA PRO A 267 13.80 0.86 20.65
C PRO A 267 13.09 0.52 21.95
N LYS A 268 11.89 1.07 22.14
CA LYS A 268 11.12 0.79 23.35
C LYS A 268 10.72 -0.68 23.40
N GLY A 269 10.65 -1.22 24.61
CA GLY A 269 10.18 -2.59 24.82
C GLY A 269 8.74 -2.80 24.31
N PRO A 270 8.31 -4.05 24.06
CA PRO A 270 7.01 -4.37 23.45
C PRO A 270 5.79 -3.80 24.18
N LEU A 271 5.93 -3.51 25.48
CA LEU A 271 4.86 -3.06 26.38
C LEU A 271 4.73 -1.53 26.48
N ALA A 272 5.65 -0.78 25.86
CA ALA A 272 5.74 0.65 26.09
C ALA A 272 4.70 1.47 25.31
N VAL A 273 4.12 0.89 24.25
CA VAL A 273 3.13 1.54 23.37
C VAL A 273 1.88 0.68 23.38
N GLY A 274 0.78 1.21 23.91
CA GLY A 274 -0.49 0.48 24.01
C GLY A 274 -1.42 0.69 22.81
N SER A 275 -1.28 1.82 22.13
CA SER A 275 -2.05 2.15 20.92
C SER A 275 -1.30 3.18 20.08
N VAL A 276 -1.62 3.27 18.79
CA VAL A 276 -1.05 4.31 17.91
C VAL A 276 -2.12 4.98 17.04
N PRO A 277 -2.04 6.30 16.83
CA PRO A 277 -2.78 6.96 15.76
C PRO A 277 -2.22 6.51 14.41
N MET A 278 -3.07 6.41 13.39
CA MET A 278 -2.64 6.03 12.05
C MET A 278 -3.38 6.78 10.97
N ALA A 279 -2.72 6.94 9.84
CA ALA A 279 -3.33 7.30 8.57
C ALA A 279 -2.90 6.28 7.51
N ALA A 280 -3.82 5.88 6.66
CA ALA A 280 -3.55 5.03 5.50
C ALA A 280 -4.27 5.61 4.28
N ARG A 281 -3.58 5.67 3.15
CA ARG A 281 -4.10 6.22 1.90
C ARG A 281 -3.95 5.18 0.80
N LEU A 282 -5.04 4.88 0.10
CA LEU A 282 -4.99 4.27 -1.22
C LEU A 282 -5.07 5.38 -2.26
N ARG A 283 -4.18 5.35 -3.25
CA ARG A 283 -4.18 6.32 -4.34
C ARG A 283 -3.96 5.66 -5.69
N SER A 284 -4.76 6.07 -6.66
CA SER A 284 -4.56 5.77 -8.08
C SER A 284 -4.03 7.05 -8.73
N SER A 285 -2.73 7.06 -9.07
CA SER A 285 -2.01 8.24 -9.57
C SER A 285 -0.90 7.84 -10.54
N SER A 286 -0.34 8.80 -11.28
CA SER A 286 0.81 8.56 -12.17
C SER A 286 2.03 7.91 -11.50
N ALA A 287 2.20 8.10 -10.19
CA ALA A 287 3.31 7.53 -9.42
C ALA A 287 3.44 5.98 -9.50
N ILE A 288 2.38 5.27 -9.90
CA ILE A 288 2.40 3.81 -10.08
C ILE A 288 3.06 3.38 -11.40
N ALA A 289 3.23 4.29 -12.37
CA ALA A 289 3.73 3.97 -13.69
C ALA A 289 5.11 3.28 -13.67
N PRO A 290 6.13 3.75 -12.91
CA PRO A 290 7.43 3.10 -12.84
C PRO A 290 7.37 1.66 -12.34
N PHE A 291 6.42 1.35 -11.44
CA PHE A 291 6.19 -0.02 -10.98
C PHE A 291 5.67 -0.90 -12.12
N ILE A 292 4.66 -0.43 -12.87
CA ILE A 292 4.08 -1.18 -13.99
C ILE A 292 5.11 -1.37 -15.11
N GLU A 293 5.89 -0.33 -15.44
CA GLU A 293 6.96 -0.38 -16.45
C GLU A 293 8.01 -1.42 -16.14
N ARG A 294 8.54 -1.43 -14.91
CA ARG A 294 9.56 -2.39 -14.51
C ARG A 294 9.06 -3.82 -14.59
N ARG A 295 7.79 -4.08 -14.26
CA ARG A 295 7.19 -5.42 -14.40
C ARG A 295 6.92 -5.78 -15.85
N SER A 296 6.44 -4.85 -16.67
CA SER A 296 6.28 -5.04 -18.11
C SER A 296 7.62 -5.40 -18.76
N ALA A 297 8.67 -4.61 -18.52
CA ALA A 297 10.00 -4.86 -19.04
C ALA A 297 10.61 -6.18 -18.55
N SER A 298 10.41 -6.53 -17.27
CA SER A 298 10.89 -7.79 -16.71
C SER A 298 10.18 -8.99 -17.34
N LEU A 299 8.87 -8.92 -17.54
CA LEU A 299 8.10 -9.98 -18.18
C LEU A 299 8.51 -10.15 -19.65
N GLN A 300 8.70 -9.06 -20.38
CA GLN A 300 9.19 -9.09 -21.76
C GLN A 300 10.57 -9.77 -21.84
N ARG A 301 11.50 -9.37 -20.97
CA ARG A 301 12.88 -9.87 -20.97
C ARG A 301 13.02 -11.31 -20.48
N LEU A 302 12.24 -11.71 -19.48
CA LEU A 302 12.43 -12.99 -18.80
C LEU A 302 11.36 -14.03 -19.15
N GLY A 303 10.14 -13.61 -19.48
CA GLY A 303 9.01 -14.49 -19.73
C GLY A 303 8.72 -14.71 -21.22
N VAL A 304 8.80 -13.64 -22.03
CA VAL A 304 8.42 -13.67 -23.45
C VAL A 304 9.61 -13.98 -24.36
N ALA A 305 10.79 -13.40 -24.08
CA ALA A 305 11.96 -13.60 -24.92
C ALA A 305 12.36 -15.08 -25.02
N ARG A 306 12.59 -15.55 -26.26
CA ARG A 306 12.91 -16.95 -26.57
C ARG A 306 14.22 -17.38 -25.91
N GLY A 307 14.25 -18.62 -25.40
CA GLY A 307 15.47 -19.23 -24.86
C GLY A 307 15.88 -18.71 -23.48
N THR A 308 15.01 -17.97 -22.81
CA THR A 308 15.25 -17.48 -21.45
C THR A 308 14.91 -18.54 -20.42
N LEU A 309 15.70 -18.62 -19.35
CA LEU A 309 15.42 -19.50 -18.20
C LEU A 309 14.05 -19.18 -17.58
N GLY A 310 13.62 -17.92 -17.65
CA GLY A 310 12.34 -17.49 -17.11
C GLY A 310 11.12 -18.02 -17.86
N SER A 311 11.19 -18.12 -19.20
CA SER A 311 10.13 -18.77 -19.98
C SER A 311 9.92 -20.23 -19.59
N GLN A 312 11.02 -20.95 -19.28
CA GLN A 312 10.95 -22.33 -18.79
C GLN A 312 10.35 -22.41 -17.37
N VAL A 313 10.73 -21.50 -16.47
CA VAL A 313 10.15 -21.42 -15.12
C VAL A 313 8.64 -21.18 -15.18
N LEU A 314 8.19 -20.26 -16.03
CA LEU A 314 6.75 -19.99 -16.21
C LEU A 314 6.02 -21.20 -16.78
N HIS A 315 6.62 -21.88 -17.75
CA HIS A 315 6.08 -23.12 -18.30
C HIS A 315 5.97 -24.22 -17.23
N ASP A 316 6.99 -24.39 -16.38
CA ASP A 316 6.99 -25.36 -15.28
C ASP A 316 5.96 -25.00 -14.20
N TRP A 317 5.61 -23.71 -14.05
CA TRP A 317 4.50 -23.24 -13.21
C TRP A 317 3.12 -23.43 -13.86
N GLY A 318 3.07 -23.97 -15.08
CA GLY A 318 1.84 -24.27 -15.80
C GLY A 318 1.34 -23.15 -16.71
N PHE A 319 2.14 -22.11 -16.97
CA PHE A 319 1.77 -21.03 -17.88
C PHE A 319 2.17 -21.35 -19.31
N GLY A 320 1.19 -21.31 -20.22
CA GLY A 320 1.44 -21.45 -21.65
C GLY A 320 2.05 -20.18 -22.25
N ARG A 321 2.75 -20.32 -23.39
CA ARG A 321 3.42 -19.20 -24.07
C ARG A 321 2.44 -18.09 -24.47
N GLU A 322 1.35 -18.44 -25.15
CA GLU A 322 0.29 -17.49 -25.53
C GLU A 322 -0.19 -16.73 -24.31
N GLU A 323 -0.37 -17.46 -23.21
CA GLU A 323 -0.85 -16.83 -22.01
C GLU A 323 0.14 -15.83 -21.39
N VAL A 324 1.45 -16.10 -21.45
CA VAL A 324 2.50 -15.17 -21.02
C VAL A 324 2.58 -13.94 -21.94
N GLU A 325 2.32 -14.11 -23.24
CA GLU A 325 2.23 -13.02 -24.21
C GLU A 325 1.03 -12.11 -23.90
N ASP A 326 -0.14 -12.68 -23.59
CA ASP A 326 -1.35 -11.92 -23.19
C ASP A 326 -1.10 -11.04 -21.96
N MET A 327 -0.35 -11.54 -20.97
CA MET A 327 0.01 -10.74 -19.80
C MET A 327 0.85 -9.53 -20.15
N ALA A 328 1.79 -9.73 -21.08
CA ALA A 328 2.72 -8.70 -21.47
C ALA A 328 1.99 -7.60 -22.25
N GLU A 329 1.03 -7.99 -23.10
CA GLU A 329 0.10 -7.05 -23.72
C GLU A 329 -0.77 -6.32 -22.69
N HIS A 330 -1.30 -7.02 -21.68
CA HIS A 330 -2.13 -6.40 -20.66
C HIS A 330 -1.36 -5.38 -19.80
N LEU A 331 -0.12 -5.68 -19.40
CA LEU A 331 0.77 -4.73 -18.72
C LEU A 331 1.07 -3.51 -19.59
N ALA A 332 1.32 -3.72 -20.89
CA ALA A 332 1.51 -2.62 -21.83
C ALA A 332 0.24 -1.76 -21.98
N LYS A 333 -0.94 -2.39 -22.03
CA LYS A 333 -2.24 -1.69 -22.10
C LYS A 333 -2.47 -0.81 -20.86
N MET A 334 -2.12 -1.29 -19.66
CA MET A 334 -2.21 -0.50 -18.43
C MET A 334 -1.28 0.73 -18.41
N LEU A 335 -0.21 0.74 -19.21
CA LEU A 335 0.69 1.89 -19.30
C LEU A 335 0.16 3.02 -20.19
N ARG A 336 -0.73 2.72 -21.15
CA ARG A 336 -1.24 3.71 -22.11
C ARG A 336 -1.84 4.96 -21.46
N PRO A 337 -2.65 4.88 -20.39
CA PRO A 337 -3.21 6.07 -19.74
C PRO A 337 -2.18 7.01 -19.10
N PHE A 338 -0.93 6.56 -18.92
CA PHE A 338 0.16 7.37 -18.38
C PHE A 338 0.97 8.09 -19.48
N TYR A 339 0.86 7.64 -20.73
CA TYR A 339 1.62 8.15 -21.88
C TYR A 339 0.71 8.38 -23.10
N PRO A 340 -0.20 9.35 -23.05
CA PRO A 340 -1.15 9.62 -24.15
C PRO A 340 -0.45 10.08 -25.45
N GLU A 341 0.80 10.56 -25.36
CA GLU A 341 1.57 11.01 -26.52
C GLU A 341 2.11 9.86 -27.39
N MET A 342 2.11 8.61 -26.88
CA MET A 342 2.60 7.46 -27.64
C MET A 342 1.65 7.00 -28.76
N ASP A 343 0.37 7.40 -28.73
CA ASP A 343 -0.61 7.05 -29.76
C ASP A 343 -0.51 7.92 -31.04
N LEU A 344 0.29 9.00 -31.02
CA LEU A 344 0.41 9.94 -32.13
C LEU A 344 1.51 9.61 -33.16
N THR A 345 2.15 8.45 -33.06
CA THR A 345 3.27 8.07 -33.95
C THR A 345 2.99 6.87 -34.86
N SER A 346 1.74 6.39 -34.93
CA SER A 346 1.39 5.20 -35.74
C SER A 346 0.51 5.46 -36.96
N ASP A 347 0.29 6.72 -37.36
CA ASP A 347 -0.35 7.06 -38.65
C ASP A 347 0.53 8.04 -39.43
N SER A 348 1.67 7.54 -39.90
CA SER A 348 2.37 8.15 -41.03
C SER A 348 2.86 7.04 -41.96
N ASP A 349 1.91 6.41 -42.64
CA ASP A 349 2.14 5.67 -43.88
C ASP A 349 1.68 6.56 -45.05
N ASP A 350 2.68 6.99 -45.84
CA ASP A 350 2.69 7.51 -47.23
C ASP A 350 1.80 8.71 -47.66
#